data_AF-A0A935SX36-F1
#
_entry.id   AF-A0A935SX36-F1
#
_cell.length_a   1.000
_cell.length_b   1.000
_cell.length_c   1.000
_cell.angle_alpha   90.00
_cell.angle_beta   90.00
_cell.angle_gamma   90.00
#
_symmetry.space_group_name_H-M   'P 1'
#
loop_
_entity.id
_entity.type
_entity.pdbx_description
1 polymer ?
#
loop_
_entity_poly.entity_id
_entity_poly.type
_entity_poly.pdbx_seq_one_letter_code
_entity_poly.pdbx_strand_id
1 'polypeptide(L)'
;MSNKITFILEPDSGKLTAEVSGIPADLLIDLRDDLGTSQNLNCGKPMQGQSWEPGNLKDDRYYIWLHRIYHKSVVDGPGRRSVIQVAGCSIRCPGCYVPETHDRHNGKKVSISSVLDEILSRCHENDGVTILGGEPFDQSDSVAELVLRLNKLGSHIIVYTGNTIEYLSTKDDPSVTYILSHIDLLIDGPFESSLVAETGEYRGSANQRLIQQK
;
A
#
# COMPACT_ATOMS: atom_id res chain seq x y z
N MET A 1 -22.27 -8.77 -32.33
CA MET A 1 -21.67 -7.43 -32.12
C MET A 1 -20.72 -7.55 -30.94
N SER A 2 -19.52 -6.98 -31.00
CA SER A 2 -18.60 -7.03 -29.86
C SER A 2 -18.96 -5.91 -28.89
N ASN A 3 -19.10 -6.23 -27.61
CA ASN A 3 -19.32 -5.24 -26.56
C ASN A 3 -18.01 -4.48 -26.36
N LYS A 4 -18.03 -3.15 -26.51
CA LYS A 4 -16.84 -2.31 -26.40
C LYS A 4 -17.13 -1.11 -25.52
N ILE A 5 -16.22 -0.83 -24.58
CA ILE A 5 -16.14 0.43 -23.85
C ILE A 5 -14.83 1.11 -24.25
N THR A 6 -14.88 2.38 -24.59
CA THR A 6 -13.71 3.21 -24.90
C THR A 6 -13.68 4.37 -23.93
N PHE A 7 -12.58 4.48 -23.18
CA PHE A 7 -12.32 5.62 -22.30
C PHE A 7 -11.47 6.64 -23.05
N ILE A 8 -11.92 7.88 -23.06
CA ILE A 8 -11.24 9.02 -23.66
C ILE A 8 -10.91 9.99 -22.53
N LEU A 9 -9.62 10.13 -22.22
CA LEU A 9 -9.13 11.11 -21.24
C LEU A 9 -8.64 12.35 -21.98
N GLU A 10 -9.28 13.48 -21.73
CA GLU A 10 -8.80 14.79 -22.18
C GLU A 10 -7.66 15.24 -21.24
N PRO A 11 -6.39 15.30 -21.69
CA PRO A 11 -5.25 15.51 -20.79
C PRO A 11 -5.27 16.86 -20.07
N ASP A 12 -5.72 17.90 -20.77
CA ASP A 12 -5.67 19.27 -20.26
C ASP A 12 -6.79 19.57 -19.25
N SER A 13 -7.95 18.91 -19.40
CA SER A 13 -9.11 19.11 -18.55
C SER A 13 -9.29 18.02 -17.50
N GLY A 14 -8.60 16.88 -17.66
CA GLY A 14 -8.80 15.68 -16.86
C GLY A 14 -10.17 15.02 -17.07
N LYS A 15 -10.94 15.46 -18.09
CA LYS A 15 -12.28 14.96 -18.35
C LYS A 15 -12.21 13.56 -18.93
N LEU A 16 -12.86 12.61 -18.27
CA LEU A 16 -13.03 11.24 -18.73
C LEU A 16 -14.39 11.11 -19.44
N THR A 17 -14.37 10.74 -20.71
CA THR A 17 -15.57 10.41 -21.49
C THR A 17 -15.58 8.91 -21.77
N ALA A 18 -16.71 8.24 -21.54
CA ALA A 18 -16.89 6.84 -21.87
C ALA A 18 -17.81 6.71 -23.09
N GLU A 19 -17.34 6.07 -24.15
CA GLU A 19 -18.16 5.65 -25.29
C GLU A 19 -18.41 4.14 -25.19
N VAL A 20 -19.67 3.72 -25.38
CA VAL A 20 -20.03 2.30 -25.36
C VAL A 20 -20.74 1.89 -26.65
N SER A 21 -20.43 0.69 -27.11
CA SER A 21 -21.07 0.07 -28.27
C SER A 21 -21.51 -1.35 -27.92
N GLY A 22 -22.79 -1.64 -28.12
CA GLY A 22 -23.38 -2.95 -27.83
C GLY A 22 -23.70 -3.22 -26.36
N ILE A 23 -23.68 -2.20 -25.50
CA ILE A 23 -23.92 -2.34 -24.05
C ILE A 23 -25.22 -1.61 -23.66
N PRO A 24 -26.07 -2.24 -22.83
CA PRO A 24 -27.24 -1.60 -22.23
C PRO A 24 -26.94 -0.31 -21.44
N ALA A 25 -27.87 0.65 -21.47
CA ALA A 25 -27.68 1.99 -20.91
C ALA A 25 -27.73 2.06 -19.37
N ASP A 26 -28.27 1.04 -18.71
CA ASP A 26 -28.22 0.85 -17.26
C ASP A 26 -26.78 0.58 -16.78
N LEU A 27 -26.03 -0.26 -17.50
CA LEU A 27 -24.63 -0.55 -17.17
C LEU A 27 -23.73 0.70 -17.26
N LEU A 28 -24.10 1.68 -18.10
CA LEU A 28 -23.42 2.98 -18.19
C LEU A 28 -23.63 3.85 -16.94
N ILE A 29 -24.81 3.76 -16.33
CA ILE A 29 -25.12 4.49 -15.10
C ILE A 29 -24.31 3.90 -13.96
N ASP A 30 -24.25 2.57 -13.86
CA ASP A 30 -23.43 1.87 -12.89
C ASP A 30 -21.93 2.22 -13.07
N LEU A 31 -21.43 2.20 -14.32
CA LEU A 31 -20.04 2.56 -14.62
C LEU A 31 -19.72 4.02 -14.23
N ARG A 32 -20.64 4.95 -14.50
CA ARG A 32 -20.48 6.37 -14.10
C ARG A 32 -20.43 6.49 -12.57
N ASP A 33 -21.31 5.78 -11.88
CA ASP A 33 -21.40 5.84 -10.43
C ASP A 33 -20.18 5.16 -9.77
N ASP A 34 -19.64 4.10 -10.38
CA ASP A 34 -18.38 3.43 -9.98
C ASP A 34 -17.14 4.32 -10.17
N LEU A 35 -17.11 5.14 -11.23
CA LEU A 35 -16.01 6.07 -11.50
C LEU A 35 -16.04 7.28 -10.55
N GLY A 36 -17.21 7.64 -10.03
CA GLY A 36 -17.40 8.73 -9.09
C GLY A 36 -16.99 10.11 -9.65
N THR A 37 -16.81 11.08 -8.74
CA THR A 37 -16.26 12.40 -9.08
C THR A 37 -14.74 12.37 -9.05
N SER A 38 -14.08 13.08 -9.97
CA SER A 38 -12.62 13.25 -9.91
C SER A 38 -12.20 13.86 -8.57
N GLN A 39 -11.23 13.22 -7.92
CA GLN A 39 -10.64 13.69 -6.68
C GLN A 39 -9.14 13.84 -6.89
N ASN A 40 -8.58 14.93 -6.38
CA ASN A 40 -7.15 15.03 -6.22
C ASN A 40 -6.76 14.10 -5.06
N LEU A 41 -6.41 12.87 -5.44
CA LEU A 41 -5.88 11.89 -4.52
C LEU A 41 -4.44 12.34 -4.23
N ASN A 42 -4.23 12.94 -3.07
CA ASN A 42 -2.92 13.35 -2.60
C ASN A 42 -2.08 12.08 -2.35
N CYS A 43 -1.50 11.54 -3.43
CA CYS A 43 -0.78 10.28 -3.46
C CYS A 43 0.24 10.21 -2.31
N GLY A 44 0.28 9.08 -1.61
CA GLY A 44 1.15 8.89 -0.44
C GLY A 44 0.64 9.51 0.87
N LYS A 45 -0.49 10.23 0.90
CA LYS A 45 -1.20 10.50 2.16
C LYS A 45 -2.12 9.34 2.51
N PRO A 46 -2.04 8.81 3.74
CA PRO A 46 -2.90 7.71 4.16
C PRO A 46 -4.37 8.12 4.10
N MET A 47 -5.21 7.18 3.66
CA MET A 47 -6.66 7.37 3.73
C MET A 47 -7.11 7.52 5.19
N GLN A 48 -8.06 8.44 5.41
CA GLN A 48 -8.81 8.55 6.67
C GLN A 48 -10.03 7.63 6.58
N GLY A 49 -10.34 6.87 7.64
CA GLY A 49 -11.48 5.95 7.62
C GLY A 49 -11.33 4.72 8.50
N GLN A 50 -12.27 3.79 8.35
CA GLN A 50 -12.38 2.57 9.14
C GLN A 50 -11.11 1.72 9.07
N SER A 51 -10.52 1.49 10.24
CA SER A 51 -9.44 0.54 10.47
C SER A 51 -10.02 -0.80 10.89
N TRP A 52 -9.36 -1.88 10.47
CA TRP A 52 -9.55 -3.17 11.10
C TRP A 52 -9.02 -3.13 12.54
N GLU A 53 -9.79 -3.70 13.46
CA GLU A 53 -9.40 -3.94 14.84
C GLU A 53 -9.17 -5.45 15.03
N PRO A 54 -8.00 -5.89 15.52
CA PRO A 54 -7.75 -7.29 15.75
C PRO A 54 -8.73 -7.86 16.77
N GLY A 55 -9.40 -8.95 16.41
CA GLY A 55 -10.13 -9.80 17.34
C GLY A 55 -9.17 -10.63 18.21
N ASN A 56 -9.59 -11.84 18.60
CA ASN A 56 -8.71 -12.75 19.33
C ASN A 56 -7.50 -13.13 18.46
N LEU A 57 -6.30 -12.84 18.94
CA LEU A 57 -5.06 -13.13 18.24
C LEU A 57 -4.84 -14.64 18.17
N LYS A 58 -4.50 -15.14 16.98
CA LYS A 58 -4.05 -16.52 16.80
C LYS A 58 -2.61 -16.65 17.28
N ASP A 59 -2.25 -17.80 17.83
CA ASP A 59 -0.86 -18.11 18.11
C ASP A 59 -0.08 -18.28 16.79
N ASP A 60 1.13 -17.75 16.74
CA ASP A 60 2.02 -17.81 15.58
C ASP A 60 3.47 -17.66 16.04
N ARG A 61 4.42 -18.08 15.22
CA ARG A 61 5.85 -17.87 15.47
C ARG A 61 6.23 -16.40 15.34
N TYR A 62 5.58 -15.67 14.44
CA TYR A 62 5.89 -14.29 14.12
C TYR A 62 4.77 -13.34 14.51
N TYR A 63 5.17 -12.19 15.05
CA TYR A 63 4.27 -11.12 15.50
C TYR A 63 4.80 -9.78 15.04
N ILE A 64 3.90 -8.93 14.56
CA ILE A 64 4.20 -7.59 14.08
C ILE A 64 3.50 -6.55 14.96
N TRP A 65 4.17 -5.44 15.24
CA TRP A 65 3.53 -4.24 15.77
C TRP A 65 2.80 -3.55 14.64
N LEU A 66 1.48 -3.61 14.69
CA LEU A 66 0.57 -3.11 13.68
C LEU A 66 -0.14 -1.87 14.21
N HIS A 67 -0.16 -0.79 13.43
CA HIS A 67 -0.99 0.37 13.73
C HIS A 67 -2.43 0.14 13.28
N ARG A 68 -2.63 -0.24 12.01
CA ARG A 68 -3.95 -0.58 11.44
C ARG A 68 -3.82 -1.34 10.12
N ILE A 69 -4.93 -1.95 9.70
CA ILE A 69 -5.13 -2.41 8.31
C ILE A 69 -6.33 -1.66 7.72
N TYR A 70 -6.23 -1.29 6.45
CA TYR A 70 -7.33 -0.71 5.68
C TYR A 70 -7.32 -1.24 4.24
N HIS A 71 -8.44 -1.14 3.55
CA HIS A 71 -8.65 -1.77 2.23
C HIS A 71 -9.10 -0.75 1.19
N LYS A 72 -9.10 -1.16 -0.08
CA LYS A 72 -9.52 -0.37 -1.24
C LYS A 72 -8.72 0.92 -1.42
N SER A 73 -7.49 0.95 -0.91
CA SER A 73 -6.64 2.11 -1.12
C SER A 73 -6.24 2.22 -2.58
N VAL A 74 -6.41 3.40 -3.16
CA VAL A 74 -5.99 3.74 -4.52
C VAL A 74 -4.79 4.70 -4.53
N VAL A 75 -4.25 5.03 -3.34
CA VAL A 75 -3.19 6.02 -3.15
C VAL A 75 -1.88 5.41 -2.65
N ASP A 76 -1.92 4.15 -2.22
CA ASP A 76 -0.80 3.41 -1.63
C ASP A 76 -0.18 2.39 -2.61
N GLY A 77 -0.46 2.51 -3.91
CA GLY A 77 0.08 1.68 -4.98
C GLY A 77 -0.92 1.47 -6.13
N PRO A 78 -0.48 0.86 -7.24
CA PRO A 78 -1.34 0.53 -8.38
C PRO A 78 -2.47 -0.42 -8.04
N GLY A 79 -3.65 -0.14 -8.60
CA GLY A 79 -4.89 -0.86 -8.32
C GLY A 79 -5.45 -0.55 -6.92
N ARG A 80 -6.38 -1.37 -6.46
CA ARG A 80 -6.91 -1.32 -5.09
C ARG A 80 -6.00 -2.11 -4.17
N ARG A 81 -5.53 -1.51 -3.08
CA ARG A 81 -4.61 -2.12 -2.13
C ARG A 81 -5.29 -2.43 -0.80
N SER A 82 -5.02 -3.61 -0.28
CA SER A 82 -5.06 -3.84 1.16
C SER A 82 -3.75 -3.33 1.76
N VAL A 83 -3.83 -2.45 2.75
CA VAL A 83 -2.67 -1.80 3.33
C VAL A 83 -2.44 -2.28 4.75
N ILE A 84 -1.24 -2.78 5.01
CA ILE A 84 -0.73 -3.16 6.32
C ILE A 84 0.13 -1.99 6.82
N GLN A 85 -0.39 -1.21 7.76
CA GLN A 85 0.33 -0.09 8.35
C GLN A 85 0.99 -0.51 9.66
N VAL A 86 2.32 -0.63 9.68
CA VAL A 86 3.10 -1.03 10.85
C VAL A 86 3.26 0.11 11.86
N ALA A 87 3.44 -0.23 13.14
CA ALA A 87 3.77 0.70 14.22
C ALA A 87 5.23 0.55 14.66
N GLY A 88 5.85 1.67 15.01
CA GLY A 88 7.27 1.81 15.31
C GLY A 88 8.05 2.32 14.10
N CYS A 89 8.78 3.43 14.28
CA CYS A 89 9.68 3.99 13.28
C CYS A 89 10.93 4.53 13.95
N SER A 90 12.10 4.01 13.57
CA SER A 90 13.41 4.50 13.99
C SER A 90 13.81 5.79 13.28
N ILE A 91 13.25 6.07 12.10
CA ILE A 91 13.63 7.20 11.23
C ILE A 91 12.99 8.52 11.70
N ARG A 92 11.69 8.51 12.03
CA ARG A 92 10.94 9.65 12.59
C ARG A 92 11.07 10.95 11.78
N CYS A 93 10.82 10.87 10.48
CA CYS A 93 10.97 11.98 9.55
C CYS A 93 10.26 13.27 10.03
N PRO A 94 10.91 14.45 9.99
CA PRO A 94 10.26 15.71 10.30
C PRO A 94 9.09 16.02 9.37
N GLY A 95 7.91 16.26 9.96
CA GLY A 95 6.68 16.54 9.21
C GLY A 95 6.04 15.30 8.56
N CYS A 96 6.46 14.08 8.96
CA CYS A 96 5.88 12.81 8.52
C CYS A 96 4.35 12.87 8.43
N TYR A 97 3.77 12.20 7.43
CA TYR A 97 2.32 12.11 7.27
C TYR A 97 1.63 11.21 8.31
N VAL A 98 2.39 10.32 8.96
CA VAL A 98 1.87 9.34 9.94
C VAL A 98 2.69 9.34 11.24
N PRO A 99 2.89 10.52 11.88
CA PRO A 99 3.75 10.62 13.06
C PRO A 99 3.25 9.77 14.24
N GLU A 100 1.96 9.46 14.28
CA GLU A 100 1.35 8.54 15.24
C GLU A 100 1.95 7.13 15.19
N THR A 101 2.49 6.71 14.05
CA THR A 101 3.14 5.39 13.90
C THR A 101 4.58 5.35 14.42
N HIS A 102 5.17 6.49 14.81
CA HIS A 102 6.57 6.52 15.28
C HIS A 102 6.79 5.73 16.58
N ASP A 103 5.81 5.75 17.48
CA ASP A 103 5.82 4.94 18.69
C ASP A 103 5.13 3.60 18.42
N ARG A 104 5.83 2.50 18.67
CA ARG A 104 5.26 1.15 18.55
C ARG A 104 4.07 0.92 19.49
N HIS A 105 4.01 1.64 20.61
CA HIS A 105 2.93 1.53 21.60
C HIS A 105 1.63 2.18 21.14
N ASN A 106 1.65 2.96 20.05
CA ASN A 106 0.44 3.41 19.35
C ASN A 106 -0.13 2.35 18.40
N GLY A 107 0.48 1.16 18.36
CA GLY A 107 -0.04 -0.02 17.68
C GLY A 107 -0.33 -1.16 18.64
N LYS A 108 -0.68 -2.31 18.07
CA LYS A 108 -0.92 -3.57 18.77
C LYS A 108 0.03 -4.63 18.23
N LYS A 109 0.56 -5.45 19.13
CA LYS A 109 1.31 -6.65 18.72
C LYS A 109 0.31 -7.70 18.27
N VAL A 110 0.36 -8.09 17.00
CA VAL A 110 -0.57 -9.03 16.37
C VAL A 110 0.21 -10.15 15.68
N SER A 111 -0.36 -11.35 15.60
CA SER A 111 0.29 -12.45 14.90
C SER A 111 0.16 -12.29 13.38
N ILE A 112 1.16 -12.80 12.65
CA ILE A 112 1.14 -12.79 11.18
C ILE A 112 -0.06 -13.56 10.62
N SER A 113 -0.46 -14.67 11.25
CA SER A 113 -1.68 -15.40 10.89
C SER A 113 -2.93 -14.53 10.95
N SER A 114 -3.12 -13.75 12.03
CA SER A 114 -4.28 -12.87 12.16
C SER A 114 -4.27 -11.74 11.13
N VAL A 115 -3.10 -11.21 10.77
CA VAL A 115 -2.98 -10.22 9.68
C VAL A 115 -3.39 -10.85 8.34
N LEU A 116 -2.94 -12.07 8.04
CA LEU A 116 -3.29 -12.73 6.79
C LEU A 116 -4.77 -13.09 6.69
N ASP A 117 -5.40 -13.54 7.77
CA ASP A 117 -6.83 -13.80 7.78
C ASP A 117 -7.62 -12.55 7.37
N GLU A 118 -7.23 -11.38 7.89
CA GLU A 118 -7.88 -10.12 7.54
C GLU A 118 -7.69 -9.78 6.06
N ILE A 119 -6.46 -9.84 5.57
CA ILE A 119 -6.14 -9.58 4.16
C ILE A 119 -6.91 -10.53 3.23
N LEU A 120 -6.99 -11.81 3.58
CA LEU A 120 -7.71 -12.83 2.82
C LEU A 120 -9.22 -12.62 2.86
N SER A 121 -9.78 -12.14 3.97
CA SER A 121 -11.22 -11.86 4.06
C SER A 121 -11.69 -10.80 3.03
N ARG A 122 -10.77 -9.95 2.57
CA ARG A 122 -11.00 -8.85 1.60
C ARG A 122 -10.26 -9.03 0.27
N CYS A 123 -9.75 -10.23 -0.02
CA CYS A 123 -8.90 -10.44 -1.21
C CYS A 123 -9.61 -10.18 -2.54
N HIS A 124 -10.92 -10.39 -2.61
CA HIS A 124 -11.72 -10.14 -3.82
C HIS A 124 -11.99 -8.64 -4.06
N GLU A 125 -11.68 -7.78 -3.09
CA GLU A 125 -11.90 -6.34 -3.16
C GLU A 125 -10.62 -5.56 -3.55
N ASN A 126 -9.47 -6.25 -3.66
CA ASN A 126 -8.15 -5.64 -3.79
C ASN A 126 -7.26 -6.42 -4.78
N ASP A 127 -6.43 -5.69 -5.51
CA ASP A 127 -5.51 -6.21 -6.53
C ASP A 127 -4.14 -6.60 -5.93
N GLY A 128 -3.86 -6.20 -4.68
CA GLY A 128 -2.67 -6.65 -3.95
C GLY A 128 -2.52 -6.01 -2.58
N VAL A 129 -1.34 -6.18 -1.99
CA VAL A 129 -1.03 -5.75 -0.63
C VAL A 129 0.10 -4.72 -0.60
N THR A 130 -0.09 -3.62 0.13
CA THR A 130 0.96 -2.65 0.42
C THR A 130 1.33 -2.73 1.90
N ILE A 131 2.63 -2.83 2.19
CA ILE A 131 3.18 -2.79 3.55
C ILE A 131 3.88 -1.44 3.71
N LEU A 132 3.40 -0.62 4.65
CA LEU A 132 3.92 0.73 4.90
C LEU A 132 3.78 1.09 6.38
N GLY A 133 3.98 2.36 6.73
CA GLY A 133 3.63 2.90 8.05
C GLY A 133 4.84 3.51 8.72
N GLY A 134 5.11 3.09 9.96
CA GLY A 134 6.30 3.48 10.70
C GLY A 134 7.58 3.17 9.91
N GLU A 135 8.23 2.05 10.16
CA GLU A 135 9.31 1.57 9.28
C GLU A 135 9.21 0.04 9.18
N PRO A 136 8.76 -0.52 8.04
CA PRO A 136 8.65 -1.96 7.87
C PRO A 136 9.96 -2.71 8.12
N PHE A 137 11.11 -2.15 7.74
CA PHE A 137 12.39 -2.81 7.93
C PHE A 137 12.90 -2.78 9.38
N ASP A 138 12.28 -2.02 10.31
CA ASP A 138 12.51 -2.17 11.76
C ASP A 138 11.92 -3.49 12.31
N GLN A 139 11.13 -4.20 11.50
CA GLN A 139 10.47 -5.46 11.82
C GLN A 139 10.71 -6.53 10.75
N SER A 140 11.92 -6.53 10.16
CA SER A 140 12.31 -7.31 8.97
C SER A 140 11.90 -8.78 9.04
N ASP A 141 12.13 -9.50 10.14
CA ASP A 141 11.75 -10.92 10.28
C ASP A 141 10.25 -11.16 10.08
N SER A 142 9.40 -10.31 10.66
CA SER A 142 7.95 -10.44 10.56
C SER A 142 7.43 -10.01 9.20
N VAL A 143 8.06 -9.00 8.59
CA VAL A 143 7.75 -8.57 7.22
C VAL A 143 8.18 -9.63 6.21
N ALA A 144 9.33 -10.28 6.39
CA ALA A 144 9.77 -11.39 5.54
C ALA A 144 8.80 -12.57 5.60
N GLU A 145 8.29 -12.92 6.78
CA GLU A 145 7.25 -13.95 6.92
C GLU A 145 5.94 -13.55 6.23
N LEU A 146 5.51 -12.29 6.35
CA LEU A 146 4.36 -11.77 5.61
C LEU A 146 4.56 -11.89 4.11
N VAL A 147 5.70 -11.43 3.60
CA VAL A 147 6.06 -11.49 2.17
C VAL A 147 6.07 -12.93 1.68
N LEU A 148 6.66 -13.86 2.42
CA LEU A 148 6.67 -15.29 2.09
C LEU A 148 5.25 -15.83 1.93
N ARG A 149 4.37 -15.56 2.90
CA ARG A 149 3.00 -16.10 2.89
C ARG A 149 2.12 -15.42 1.84
N LEU A 150 2.27 -14.12 1.60
CA LEU A 150 1.58 -13.39 0.54
C LEU A 150 2.02 -13.84 -0.86
N ASN A 151 3.32 -14.10 -1.07
CA ASN A 151 3.84 -14.65 -2.33
C ASN A 151 3.22 -16.01 -2.64
N LYS A 152 3.07 -16.89 -1.64
CA LYS A 152 2.41 -18.20 -1.82
C LYS A 152 0.94 -18.09 -2.27
N LEU A 153 0.31 -16.95 -1.98
CA LEU A 153 -1.04 -16.63 -2.41
C LEU A 153 -1.09 -15.93 -3.79
N GLY A 154 0.07 -15.69 -4.42
CA GLY A 154 0.17 -14.98 -5.69
C GLY A 154 -0.17 -13.49 -5.59
N SER A 155 -0.06 -12.90 -4.39
CA SER A 155 -0.33 -11.46 -4.20
C SER A 155 0.76 -10.60 -4.83
N HIS A 156 0.38 -9.49 -5.47
CA HIS A 156 1.31 -8.40 -5.79
C HIS A 156 1.61 -7.61 -4.51
N ILE A 157 2.88 -7.45 -4.16
CA ILE A 157 3.35 -6.90 -2.89
C ILE A 157 4.19 -5.64 -3.13
N ILE A 158 3.84 -4.59 -2.40
CA ILE A 158 4.56 -3.32 -2.37
C ILE A 158 5.06 -3.08 -0.95
N VAL A 159 6.29 -2.61 -0.80
CA VAL A 159 6.83 -2.20 0.49
C VAL A 159 7.32 -0.75 0.42
N TYR A 160 6.88 0.07 1.37
CA TYR A 160 7.43 1.40 1.58
C TYR A 160 8.53 1.34 2.63
N THR A 161 9.53 2.20 2.51
CA THR A 161 10.56 2.37 3.54
C THR A 161 11.13 3.78 3.47
N GLY A 162 11.52 4.31 4.63
CA GLY A 162 12.29 5.56 4.71
C GLY A 162 13.79 5.35 4.43
N ASN A 163 14.24 4.10 4.30
CA ASN A 163 15.61 3.78 3.91
C ASN A 163 15.74 3.75 2.39
N THR A 164 16.95 3.93 1.87
CA THR A 164 17.20 3.64 0.45
C THR A 164 17.53 2.17 0.26
N ILE A 165 17.27 1.62 -0.92
CA ILE A 165 17.63 0.24 -1.28
C ILE A 165 19.13 -0.01 -1.09
N GLU A 166 19.97 0.97 -1.42
CA GLU A 166 21.41 0.85 -1.28
C GLU A 166 21.80 0.70 0.19
N TYR A 167 21.15 1.45 1.09
CA TYR A 167 21.35 1.29 2.54
C TYR A 167 20.87 -0.08 3.03
N LEU A 168 19.68 -0.51 2.61
CA LEU A 168 19.13 -1.81 2.98
C LEU A 168 20.03 -2.96 2.53
N SER A 169 20.63 -2.87 1.35
CA SER A 169 21.59 -3.87 0.86
C SER A 169 22.87 -3.97 1.70
N THR A 170 23.18 -3.00 2.57
CA THR A 170 24.33 -3.07 3.48
C THR A 170 24.05 -3.79 4.79
N LYS A 171 22.79 -4.13 5.10
CA LYS A 171 22.36 -4.54 6.45
C LYS A 171 22.79 -5.93 6.89
N ASP A 172 23.39 -6.75 6.02
CA ASP A 172 23.70 -8.18 6.26
C ASP A 172 22.57 -8.91 7.02
N ASP A 173 21.33 -8.63 6.61
CA ASP A 173 20.11 -9.17 7.22
C ASP A 173 19.44 -10.10 6.17
N PRO A 174 19.33 -11.41 6.45
CA PRO A 174 18.66 -12.36 5.57
C PRO A 174 17.19 -12.03 5.30
N SER A 175 16.49 -11.46 6.28
CA SER A 175 15.09 -11.06 6.17
C SER A 175 14.95 -9.86 5.23
N VAL A 176 15.82 -8.86 5.36
CA VAL A 176 15.88 -7.72 4.40
C VAL A 176 16.12 -8.23 2.99
N THR A 177 17.13 -9.09 2.82
CA THR A 177 17.48 -9.66 1.51
C THR A 177 16.30 -10.43 0.91
N TYR A 178 15.64 -11.24 1.74
CA TYR A 178 14.46 -12.01 1.34
C TYR A 178 13.33 -11.10 0.87
N ILE A 179 12.99 -10.05 1.65
CA ILE A 179 11.94 -9.08 1.28
C ILE A 179 12.24 -8.48 -0.08
N LEU A 180 13.42 -7.89 -0.26
CA LEU A 180 13.79 -7.21 -1.51
C LEU A 180 13.71 -8.13 -2.73
N SER A 181 14.06 -9.41 -2.55
CA SER A 181 14.03 -10.40 -3.63
C SER A 181 12.63 -10.94 -3.94
N HIS A 182 11.65 -10.69 -3.06
CA HIS A 182 10.34 -11.33 -3.13
C HIS A 182 9.15 -10.38 -3.27
N ILE A 183 9.36 -9.07 -3.26
CA ILE A 183 8.31 -8.07 -3.54
C ILE A 183 8.30 -7.69 -5.03
N ASP A 184 7.25 -6.98 -5.46
CA ASP A 184 7.12 -6.52 -6.84
C ASP A 184 7.62 -5.06 -7.00
N LEU A 185 7.33 -4.23 -6.00
CA LEU A 185 7.73 -2.82 -5.99
C LEU A 185 8.22 -2.38 -4.60
N LEU A 186 9.38 -1.72 -4.57
CA LEU A 186 9.86 -0.99 -3.41
C LEU A 186 9.62 0.51 -3.64
N ILE A 187 9.04 1.20 -2.66
CA ILE A 187 9.00 2.66 -2.60
C ILE A 187 9.93 3.11 -1.49
N ASP A 188 11.06 3.70 -1.87
CA ASP A 188 12.17 3.93 -0.96
C ASP A 188 12.50 5.42 -0.75
N GLY A 189 13.25 5.71 0.31
CA GLY A 189 13.70 7.05 0.67
C GLY A 189 12.87 7.72 1.77
N PRO A 190 13.50 8.56 2.61
CA PRO A 190 12.83 9.19 3.73
C PRO A 190 11.79 10.19 3.26
N PHE A 191 10.75 10.39 4.07
CA PHE A 191 9.79 11.46 3.80
C PHE A 191 10.43 12.83 4.04
N GLU A 192 10.31 13.72 3.05
CA GLU A 192 10.80 15.09 3.12
C GLU A 192 9.65 16.09 2.94
N SER A 193 9.24 16.73 4.05
CA SER A 193 8.13 17.70 4.05
C SER A 193 8.33 18.90 3.11
N SER A 194 9.59 19.25 2.80
CA SER A 194 9.91 20.31 1.83
C SER A 194 9.68 19.91 0.37
N LEU A 195 9.51 18.61 0.08
CA LEU A 195 9.40 18.03 -1.25
C LEU A 195 8.03 17.40 -1.52
N VAL A 196 6.97 17.89 -0.85
CA VAL A 196 5.60 17.35 -0.98
C VAL A 196 4.83 17.86 -2.21
N ALA A 197 5.41 18.81 -2.95
CA ALA A 197 4.82 19.30 -4.19
C ALA A 197 5.18 18.38 -5.36
N GLU A 198 4.19 18.07 -6.20
CA GLU A 198 4.37 17.33 -7.47
C GLU A 198 5.11 15.99 -7.33
N THR A 199 4.86 15.28 -6.22
CA THR A 199 5.56 14.04 -5.88
C THR A 199 5.31 12.92 -6.88
N GLY A 200 4.24 12.97 -7.66
CA GLY A 200 3.86 11.92 -8.59
C GLY A 200 3.26 10.70 -7.88
N GLU A 201 3.12 9.60 -8.63
CA GLU A 201 2.37 8.43 -8.18
C GLU A 201 2.96 7.80 -6.91
N TYR A 202 2.10 7.54 -5.93
CA TYR A 202 2.38 6.76 -4.71
C TYR A 202 3.52 7.28 -3.82
N ARG A 203 3.98 8.53 -4.00
CA ARG A 203 5.09 9.09 -3.23
C ARG A 203 4.62 10.19 -2.29
N GLY A 204 5.04 10.10 -1.02
CA GLY A 204 4.82 11.14 -0.03
C GLY A 204 5.69 12.38 -0.26
N SER A 205 6.88 12.21 -0.84
CA SER A 205 7.81 13.30 -1.21
C SER A 205 8.59 12.97 -2.49
N ALA A 206 9.00 13.99 -3.25
CA ALA A 206 9.56 13.84 -4.59
C ALA A 206 10.93 13.11 -4.65
N ASN A 207 11.65 13.06 -3.52
CA ASN A 207 12.89 12.30 -3.37
C ASN A 207 12.68 10.78 -3.33
N GLN A 208 11.46 10.31 -3.04
CA GLN A 208 11.17 8.88 -2.99
C GLN A 208 11.21 8.25 -4.39
N ARG A 209 11.61 6.98 -4.48
CA ARG A 209 11.77 6.29 -5.76
C ARG A 209 10.89 5.05 -5.81
N LEU A 210 10.34 4.77 -6.99
CA LEU A 210 9.64 3.53 -7.31
C LEU A 210 10.65 2.58 -7.96
N ILE A 211 10.96 1.46 -7.30
CA ILE A 211 11.97 0.51 -7.74
C ILE A 211 11.29 -0.84 -7.98
N GLN A 212 11.09 -1.19 -9.26
CA GLN A 212 10.59 -2.51 -9.65
C GLN A 212 11.60 -3.59 -9.28
N GLN A 213 11.13 -4.67 -8.67
CA GLN A 213 11.94 -5.82 -8.28
C GLN A 213 11.62 -7.06 -9.13
N LYS A 214 10.36 -7.24 -9.53
CA LYS A 214 9.87 -8.36 -10.35
C LYS A 214 8.99 -7.88 -11.49
#